data_AF-A0A5M4BAT4-F1
#
_entry.id   AF-A0A5M4BAT4-F1
#
_cell.length_a   1.000
_cell.length_b   1.000
_cell.length_c   1.000
_cell.angle_alpha   90.00
_cell.angle_beta   90.00
_cell.angle_gamma   90.00
#
_symmetry.space_group_name_H-M   'P 1'
#
loop_
_entity.id
_entity.type
_entity.pdbx_description
1 polymer ?
#
loop_
_entity_poly.entity_id
_entity_poly.type
_entity_poly.pdbx_seq_one_letter_code
_entity_poly.pdbx_strand_id
1 'polypeptide(L)'
;MSIFFRFFLLIIALTGLTYFSLETIVGKYGISSFLGIDKVCLFHFSLSVCVISIIYTIHLFLRKYTAFAFLGTALIRMIAIIIFIFPLINNTEKTPISDALFVVIPYFIFTIIEAIFTVKLIKQRIEN
;
A
#
# COMPACT_ATOMS: atom_id res chain seq x y z
N MET A 1 -18.54 -14.67 -2.25
CA MET A 1 -17.09 -14.38 -2.15
C MET A 1 -16.87 -13.39 -1.00
N SER A 2 -16.08 -13.76 0.00
CA SER A 2 -15.83 -12.89 1.18
C SER A 2 -15.25 -11.54 0.74
N ILE A 3 -15.65 -10.47 1.43
CA ILE A 3 -15.15 -9.12 1.20
C ILE A 3 -13.62 -9.06 1.28
N PHE A 4 -13.01 -9.82 2.20
CA PHE A 4 -11.56 -9.94 2.31
C PHE A 4 -10.93 -10.42 1.00
N PHE A 5 -11.44 -11.52 0.44
CA PHE A 5 -10.89 -12.10 -0.78
C PHE A 5 -11.04 -11.17 -2.00
N ARG A 6 -12.15 -10.41 -2.07
CA ARG A 6 -12.34 -9.39 -3.13
C ARG A 6 -11.27 -8.31 -3.06
N PHE A 7 -10.97 -7.81 -1.86
CA PHE A 7 -9.94 -6.79 -1.69
C PHE A 7 -8.52 -7.34 -1.84
N PHE A 8 -8.29 -8.59 -1.45
CA PHE A 8 -7.02 -9.26 -1.72
C PHE A 8 -6.74 -9.36 -3.23
N LEU A 9 -7.71 -9.79 -4.03
CA LEU A 9 -7.57 -9.78 -5.50
C LEU A 9 -7.40 -8.36 -6.06
N LEU A 10 -8.09 -7.37 -5.49
CA LEU A 10 -7.93 -5.97 -5.89
C LEU A 10 -6.51 -5.46 -5.62
N ILE A 11 -5.90 -5.85 -4.49
CA ILE A 11 -4.50 -5.53 -4.17
C ILE A 11 -3.56 -6.17 -5.19
N ILE A 12 -3.76 -7.44 -5.54
CA ILE A 12 -2.95 -8.11 -6.59
C ILE A 12 -3.05 -7.34 -7.91
N ALA A 13 -4.28 -7.02 -8.34
CA ALA A 13 -4.51 -6.28 -9.59
C ALA A 13 -3.87 -4.89 -9.56
N LEU A 14 -3.99 -4.18 -8.43
CA LEU A 14 -3.40 -2.85 -8.24
C LEU A 14 -1.88 -2.89 -8.22
N THR A 15 -1.28 -3.91 -7.61
CA THR A 15 0.18 -4.14 -7.66
C THR A 15 0.64 -4.39 -9.09
N GLY A 16 -0.05 -5.24 -9.85
CA GLY A 16 0.26 -5.48 -11.27
C GLY A 16 0.16 -4.21 -12.11
N LEU A 17 -0.89 -3.40 -11.90
CA LEU A 17 -1.06 -2.12 -12.58
C LEU A 17 0.05 -1.12 -12.21
N THR A 18 0.43 -1.07 -10.93
CA THR A 18 1.51 -0.20 -10.44
C THR A 18 2.84 -0.61 -11.07
N TYR A 19 3.15 -1.91 -11.09
CA TYR A 19 4.36 -2.45 -11.71
C TYR A 19 4.45 -2.06 -13.18
N PHE A 20 3.40 -2.37 -13.96
CA PHE A 20 3.39 -2.05 -15.39
C PHE A 20 3.49 -0.53 -15.66
N SER A 21 2.82 0.28 -14.85
CA SER A 21 2.88 1.75 -14.97
C SER A 21 4.28 2.27 -14.70
N LEU A 22 4.94 1.81 -13.63
CA LEU A 22 6.29 2.24 -13.27
C LEU A 22 7.32 1.76 -14.30
N GLU A 23 7.26 0.50 -14.74
CA GLU A 23 8.13 -0.04 -15.80
C GLU A 23 8.02 0.77 -17.09
N THR A 24 6.78 1.10 -17.50
CA THR A 24 6.55 1.91 -18.71
C THR A 24 7.13 3.31 -18.57
N ILE A 25 6.98 3.96 -17.40
CA ILE A 25 7.52 5.30 -17.15
C ILE A 25 9.05 5.26 -17.15
N VAL A 26 9.65 4.34 -16.40
CA VAL A 26 11.10 4.20 -16.27
C VAL A 26 11.73 3.89 -17.63
N GLY A 27 11.18 2.93 -18.38
CA GLY A 27 11.67 2.57 -19.71
C GLY A 27 11.50 3.69 -20.76
N LYS A 28 10.37 4.40 -20.75
CA LYS A 28 10.10 5.46 -21.74
C LYS A 28 10.95 6.72 -21.51
N TYR A 29 11.19 7.08 -20.26
CA TYR A 29 11.90 8.32 -19.90
C TYR A 29 13.37 8.10 -19.54
N GLY A 30 13.87 6.85 -19.58
CA GLY A 30 15.27 6.53 -19.27
C GLY A 30 15.65 6.86 -17.83
N ILE A 31 14.68 6.81 -16.90
CA ILE A 31 14.90 7.15 -15.49
C ILE A 31 15.61 5.97 -14.84
N SER A 32 16.72 6.19 -14.13
CA SER A 32 17.32 5.15 -13.29
C SER A 32 16.48 4.95 -12.01
N SER A 33 16.18 3.70 -11.65
CA SER A 33 15.58 3.40 -10.35
C SER A 33 16.57 2.74 -9.39
N PHE A 34 16.90 3.43 -8.29
CA PHE A 34 17.83 2.97 -7.26
C PHE A 34 17.21 1.88 -6.38
N LEU A 35 15.93 2.04 -6.00
CA LEU A 35 15.22 1.06 -5.18
C LEU A 35 14.86 -0.20 -5.96
N GLY A 36 14.64 -0.06 -7.28
CA GLY A 36 14.15 -1.13 -8.14
C GLY A 36 12.64 -1.30 -8.05
N ILE A 37 11.98 -1.33 -9.21
CA ILE A 37 10.52 -1.37 -9.32
C ILE A 37 9.93 -2.62 -8.65
N ASP A 38 10.61 -3.76 -8.78
CA ASP A 38 10.23 -5.02 -8.14
C ASP A 38 10.11 -4.86 -6.61
N LYS A 39 11.12 -4.22 -5.99
CA LYS A 39 11.15 -4.04 -4.54
C LYS A 39 10.07 -3.08 -4.08
N VAL A 40 9.84 -2.00 -4.81
CA VAL A 40 8.77 -1.03 -4.53
C VAL A 40 7.40 -1.73 -4.59
N CYS A 41 7.13 -2.49 -5.65
CA CYS A 41 5.86 -3.17 -5.84
C CYS A 41 5.63 -4.27 -4.79
N LEU A 42 6.66 -5.09 -4.52
CA LEU A 42 6.59 -6.14 -3.49
C LEU A 42 6.39 -5.55 -2.09
N PHE A 43 7.04 -4.42 -1.80
CA PHE A 43 6.87 -3.71 -0.54
C PHE A 43 5.41 -3.25 -0.35
N HIS A 44 4.83 -2.53 -1.33
CA HIS A 44 3.45 -2.08 -1.23
C HIS A 44 2.45 -3.24 -1.15
N PHE A 45 2.66 -4.29 -1.95
CA PHE A 45 1.84 -5.50 -1.92
C PHE A 45 1.85 -6.13 -0.52
N SER A 46 3.03 -6.44 0.00
CA SER A 46 3.18 -7.12 1.28
C SER A 46 2.61 -6.30 2.43
N LEU A 47 2.87 -4.99 2.41
CA LEU A 47 2.36 -4.06 3.42
C LEU A 47 0.83 -3.99 3.38
N SER A 48 0.24 -3.87 2.19
CA SER A 48 -1.22 -3.81 2.03
C SER A 48 -1.92 -5.12 2.43
N VAL A 49 -1.34 -6.28 2.09
CA VAL A 49 -1.85 -7.59 2.56
C VAL A 49 -1.82 -7.65 4.08
N CYS A 50 -0.75 -7.19 4.72
CA CYS A 50 -0.65 -7.12 6.18
C CYS A 50 -1.73 -6.19 6.77
N VAL A 51 -1.89 -4.98 6.22
CA VAL A 51 -2.89 -4.00 6.67
C VAL A 51 -4.30 -4.57 6.60
N ILE A 52 -4.73 -5.09 5.45
CA ILE A 52 -6.10 -5.62 5.33
C ILE A 52 -6.32 -6.85 6.23
N SER A 53 -5.28 -7.66 6.47
CA SER A 53 -5.36 -8.82 7.36
C SER A 53 -5.53 -8.41 8.82
N ILE A 54 -4.80 -7.40 9.28
CA ILE A 54 -4.96 -6.83 10.63
C ILE A 54 -6.37 -6.25 10.79
N ILE A 55 -6.80 -5.40 9.85
CA ILE A 55 -8.13 -4.76 9.90
C ILE A 55 -9.23 -5.82 9.92
N TYR A 56 -9.13 -6.84 9.05
CA TYR A 56 -10.12 -7.92 8.99
C TYR A 56 -10.14 -8.75 10.27
N THR A 57 -8.97 -9.09 10.83
CA THR A 57 -8.86 -9.81 12.10
C THR A 57 -9.52 -9.04 13.23
N ILE A 58 -9.20 -7.75 13.38
CA ILE A 58 -9.85 -6.89 14.39
C ILE A 58 -11.35 -6.79 14.13
N HIS A 59 -11.80 -6.73 12.87
CA HIS A 59 -13.21 -6.75 12.57
C HIS A 59 -13.90 -8.05 13.00
N LEU A 60 -13.27 -9.21 12.84
CA LEU A 60 -13.87 -10.49 13.26
C LEU A 60 -14.06 -10.58 14.78
N PHE A 61 -13.07 -10.18 15.58
CA PHE A 61 -13.10 -10.32 17.03
C PHE A 61 -13.65 -9.10 17.78
N LEU A 62 -13.40 -7.90 17.25
CA LEU A 62 -13.55 -6.62 17.94
C LEU A 62 -14.16 -5.56 17.01
N ARG A 63 -15.30 -5.87 16.38
CA ARG A 63 -16.02 -5.05 15.37
C ARG A 63 -16.12 -3.55 15.67
N LYS A 64 -16.18 -3.17 16.95
CA LYS A 64 -16.24 -1.76 17.38
C LYS A 64 -14.96 -0.98 17.03
N TYR A 65 -13.83 -1.66 16.93
CA TYR A 65 -12.51 -1.06 16.76
C TYR A 65 -11.98 -1.12 15.32
N THR A 66 -12.78 -1.52 14.33
CA THR A 66 -12.33 -1.63 12.93
C THR A 66 -11.77 -0.32 12.37
N ALA A 67 -12.37 0.83 12.68
CA ALA A 67 -11.84 2.13 12.26
C ALA A 67 -10.50 2.47 12.96
N PHE A 68 -10.38 2.14 14.24
CA PHE A 68 -9.14 2.31 14.99
C PHE A 68 -8.01 1.40 14.49
N ALA A 69 -8.35 0.18 14.05
CA ALA A 69 -7.39 -0.71 13.40
C ALA A 69 -6.83 -0.07 12.13
N PHE A 70 -7.68 0.49 11.27
CA PHE A 70 -7.23 1.21 10.07
C PHE A 70 -6.31 2.38 10.42
N LEU A 71 -6.70 3.25 11.37
CA LEU A 71 -5.87 4.38 11.80
C LEU A 71 -4.50 3.92 12.33
N GLY A 72 -4.46 2.90 13.19
CA GLY A 72 -3.22 2.34 13.70
C GLY A 72 -2.33 1.76 12.60
N THR A 73 -2.92 0.99 11.68
CA THR A 73 -2.18 0.43 10.54
C THR A 73 -1.71 1.50 9.55
N ALA A 74 -2.44 2.60 9.38
CA ALA A 74 -2.03 3.72 8.52
C ALA A 74 -0.79 4.43 9.09
N LEU A 75 -0.70 4.59 10.42
CA LEU A 75 0.50 5.09 11.08
C LEU A 75 1.70 4.15 10.89
N ILE A 76 1.50 2.85 11.10
CA ILE A 76 2.54 1.83 10.87
C ILE A 76 3.01 1.87 9.41
N ARG A 77 2.08 2.00 8.46
CA ARG A 77 2.36 2.10 7.02
C ARG A 77 3.23 3.33 6.72
N MET A 78 2.90 4.48 7.30
CA MET A 78 3.70 5.70 7.14
C MET A 78 5.13 5.51 7.65
N ILE A 79 5.30 4.91 8.83
CA ILE A 79 6.63 4.59 9.38
C ILE A 79 7.38 3.63 8.45
N ALA A 80 6.72 2.58 7.95
CA ALA A 80 7.34 1.62 7.04
C ALA A 80 7.81 2.29 5.73
N ILE A 81 7.05 3.25 5.20
CA ILE A 81 7.44 4.04 4.02
C ILE A 81 8.69 4.86 4.29
N ILE A 82 8.75 5.54 5.45
CA ILE A 82 9.93 6.34 5.84
C ILE A 82 11.16 5.44 5.93
N ILE A 83 11.03 4.26 6.54
CA ILE A 83 12.12 3.27 6.64
C ILE A 83 12.54 2.78 5.25
N PHE A 84 11.57 2.51 4.36
CA PHE A 84 11.86 2.01 3.01
C PHE A 84 12.55 3.04 2.13
N ILE A 85 12.21 4.32 2.27
CA ILE A 85 12.83 5.43 1.54
C ILE A 85 14.17 5.84 2.17
N PHE A 86 14.43 5.51 3.43
CA PHE A 86 15.65 5.90 4.14
C PHE A 86 16.97 5.72 3.37
N PRO A 87 17.20 4.63 2.60
CA PRO A 87 18.42 4.47 1.80
C PRO A 87 18.65 5.56 0.73
N LEU A 88 17.61 6.28 0.30
CA LEU A 88 17.72 7.40 -0.64
C LEU A 88 18.40 8.61 -0.01
N ILE A 89 18.21 8.82 1.29
CA ILE A 89 18.72 10.01 2.00
C ILE A 89 20.26 10.05 1.96
N ASN A 90 20.90 8.87 1.92
CA ASN A 90 22.36 8.74 1.90
C ASN A 90 22.97 8.78 0.48
N ASN A 91 22.16 8.92 -0.58
CA ASN A 91 22.61 8.84 -1.98
C ASN A 91 22.24 10.11 -2.80
N THR A 92 22.31 11.28 -2.17
CA THR A 92 21.85 12.57 -2.72
C THR A 92 22.50 12.99 -4.05
N GLU A 93 23.70 12.51 -4.39
CA GLU A 93 24.37 12.83 -5.67
C GLU A 93 23.83 12.02 -6.87
N LYS A 94 23.02 10.98 -6.64
CA LYS A 94 22.53 10.06 -7.69
C LYS A 94 21.04 9.71 -7.61
N THR A 95 20.32 10.13 -6.57
CA THR A 95 18.91 9.76 -6.39
C THR A 95 17.97 10.86 -6.89
N PRO A 96 17.35 10.69 -8.07
CA PRO A 96 16.32 11.62 -8.53
C PRO A 96 15.08 11.54 -7.63
N ILE A 97 14.41 12.69 -7.45
CA ILE A 97 13.09 12.82 -6.79
C ILE A 97 12.08 11.76 -7.27
N SER A 98 12.24 11.27 -8.50
CA SER A 98 11.42 10.20 -9.08
C SER A 98 11.38 8.92 -8.24
N ASP A 99 12.49 8.48 -7.63
CA ASP A 99 12.47 7.25 -6.83
C ASP A 99 11.63 7.39 -5.56
N ALA A 100 11.62 8.57 -4.94
CA ALA A 100 10.72 8.85 -3.84
C ALA A 100 9.26 8.87 -4.31
N LEU A 101 8.99 9.49 -5.46
CA LEU A 101 7.64 9.54 -6.04
C LEU A 101 7.11 8.15 -6.43
N PHE A 102 7.98 7.25 -6.91
CA PHE A 102 7.63 5.86 -7.23
C PHE A 102 7.15 5.07 -6.01
N VAL A 103 7.53 5.48 -4.79
CA VAL A 103 7.04 4.89 -3.54
C VAL A 103 5.82 5.66 -3.00
N VAL A 104 5.88 6.99 -3.00
CA VAL A 104 4.86 7.84 -2.36
C VAL A 104 3.53 7.82 -3.11
N ILE A 105 3.53 7.81 -4.44
CA ILE A 105 2.29 7.82 -5.23
C ILE A 105 1.50 6.51 -5.01
N PRO A 106 2.10 5.31 -5.18
CA PRO A 106 1.40 4.07 -4.86
C PRO A 106 0.95 4.00 -3.40
N TYR A 107 1.76 4.49 -2.45
CA TYR A 107 1.37 4.55 -1.03
C TYR A 107 -0.04 5.12 -0.84
N PHE A 108 -0.33 6.29 -1.42
CA PHE A 108 -1.65 6.91 -1.29
C PHE A 108 -2.76 6.07 -1.91
N ILE A 109 -2.54 5.52 -3.10
CA ILE A 109 -3.53 4.72 -3.82
C ILE A 109 -3.91 3.47 -3.00
N PHE A 110 -2.92 2.72 -2.53
CA PHE A 110 -3.16 1.53 -1.69
C PHE A 110 -3.85 1.90 -0.37
N THR A 111 -3.46 3.00 0.26
CA THR A 111 -4.08 3.47 1.53
C THR A 111 -5.55 3.84 1.33
N ILE A 112 -5.91 4.45 0.20
CA ILE A 112 -7.30 4.75 -0.14
C ILE A 112 -8.10 3.46 -0.32
N ILE A 113 -7.55 2.46 -1.00
CA ILE A 113 -8.21 1.15 -1.13
C ILE A 113 -8.43 0.47 0.22
N GLU A 114 -7.46 0.54 1.12
CA GLU A 114 -7.56 0.04 2.50
C GLU A 114 -8.61 0.80 3.32
N ALA A 115 -8.72 2.12 3.12
CA ALA A 115 -9.78 2.93 3.74
C ALA A 115 -11.16 2.51 3.23
N ILE A 116 -11.33 2.32 1.92
CA ILE A 116 -12.59 1.85 1.32
C ILE A 116 -12.95 0.44 1.85
N PHE A 117 -11.96 -0.45 1.97
CA PHE A 117 -12.15 -1.76 2.59
C PHE A 117 -12.72 -1.64 4.01
N THR A 118 -12.10 -0.79 4.83
CA THR A 118 -12.49 -0.52 6.20
C THR A 118 -13.92 0.01 6.28
N VAL A 119 -14.26 1.00 5.46
CA VAL A 119 -15.61 1.58 5.41
C VAL A 119 -16.65 0.52 5.04
N LYS A 120 -16.35 -0.36 4.07
CA LYS A 120 -17.27 -1.43 3.69
C LYS A 120 -17.48 -2.46 4.81
N LEU A 121 -16.44 -2.82 5.56
CA LEU A 121 -16.57 -3.67 6.74
C LEU A 121 -17.45 -3.04 7.82
N ILE A 122 -17.26 -1.74 8.09
CA ILE A 122 -18.07 -1.01 9.06
C ILE A 122 -19.53 -0.95 8.62
N LYS A 123 -19.79 -0.67 7.33
CA LYS A 123 -21.15 -0.65 6.78
C LYS A 123 -21.82 -2.02 6.90
N GLN A 124 -21.13 -3.09 6.56
CA GLN A 124 -21.64 -4.46 6.68
C GLN A 124 -22.03 -4.80 8.13
N ARG A 125 -21.31 -4.29 9.13
CA ARG A 125 -21.69 -4.46 10.54
C ARG A 125 -23.00 -3.74 10.89
N ILE A 126 -23.29 -2.58 10.29
CA ILE A 126 -24.49 -1.79 10.61
C ILE A 126 -25.74 -2.45 10.02
N GLU A 127 -25.59 -3.09 8.86
CA GLU A 127 -26.69 -3.73 8.12
C GLU A 127 -27.04 -5.15 8.63
N ASN A 128 -26.19 -5.78 9.45
CA ASN A 128 -26.40 -7.11 10.04
C ASN A 128 -26.55 -7.05 11.55
#